data_AF-A0AAW8FI82-F1
#
_entry.id   AF-A0AAW8FI82-F1
#
_cell.length_a   1.000
_cell.length_b   1.000
_cell.length_c   1.000
_cell.angle_alpha   90.00
_cell.angle_beta   90.00
_cell.angle_gamma   90.00
#
_symmetry.space_group_name_H-M   'P 1'
#
loop_
_entity.id
_entity.type
_entity.pdbx_description
1 polymer ?
#
loop_
_entity_poly.entity_id
_entity_poly.type
_entity_poly.pdbx_seq_one_letter_code
_entity_poly.pdbx_strand_id
1 'polypeptide(L)'
;MGRPRRKPDSLFADRGYDHDIYRDQVRARGFVPAIARRGTLPGTGLGTYRWVVERSFAWFHGFRRLRIRWKRRADIHEAFLKLACCLITHRQLGSLC
;
A
#
# COMPACT_ATOMS: atom_id res chain seq x y z
N MET A 1 28.01 6.00 3.52
CA MET A 1 26.61 6.23 3.94
C MET A 1 25.96 7.18 2.95
N GLY A 2 25.08 6.69 2.07
CA GLY A 2 24.43 7.50 1.02
C GLY A 2 23.15 8.17 1.51
N ARG A 3 22.74 9.26 0.85
CA ARG A 3 21.50 10.00 1.17
C ARG A 3 20.29 9.05 1.12
N PRO A 4 19.38 9.06 2.11
CA PRO A 4 18.19 8.22 2.10
C PRO A 4 17.37 8.43 0.82
N ARG A 5 16.97 7.34 0.17
CA ARG A 5 16.10 7.40 -1.00
C ARG A 5 14.78 8.07 -0.61
N ARG A 6 14.43 9.16 -1.29
CA ARG A 6 13.16 9.88 -1.06
C ARG A 6 12.04 9.46 -2.01
N LYS A 7 12.37 8.75 -3.09
CA LYS A 7 11.46 8.47 -4.20
C LYS A 7 11.68 7.04 -4.72
N PRO A 8 10.62 6.21 -4.87
CA PRO A 8 10.75 4.90 -5.51
C PRO A 8 11.00 5.04 -7.01
N ASP A 9 11.64 4.05 -7.62
CA ASP A 9 11.84 4.03 -9.09
C ASP A 9 10.60 3.53 -9.83
N SER A 10 9.91 2.55 -9.23
CA SER A 10 8.75 1.87 -9.82
C SER A 10 7.59 1.81 -8.85
N LEU A 11 6.37 1.87 -9.37
CA LEU A 11 5.14 1.64 -8.63
C LEU A 11 4.49 0.35 -9.11
N PHE A 12 4.37 -0.62 -8.21
CA PHE A 12 3.69 -1.88 -8.45
C PHE A 12 2.21 -1.74 -8.09
N ALA A 13 1.33 -2.27 -8.94
CA ALA A 13 -0.10 -2.35 -8.65
C ALA A 13 -0.72 -3.59 -9.28
N ASP A 14 -1.86 -4.02 -8.73
CA ASP A 14 -2.63 -5.14 -9.27
C ASP A 14 -3.07 -4.90 -10.71
N ARG A 15 -3.26 -6.01 -11.45
CA ARG A 15 -3.79 -6.01 -12.83
C ARG A 15 -5.14 -5.28 -12.96
N GLY A 16 -5.91 -5.19 -11.87
CA GLY A 16 -7.14 -4.39 -11.82
C GLY A 16 -6.93 -2.92 -12.20
N TYR A 17 -5.74 -2.38 -11.93
CA TYR A 17 -5.33 -1.00 -12.24
C TYR A 17 -4.77 -0.82 -13.65
N ASP A 18 -4.90 -1.82 -14.54
CA ASP A 18 -4.47 -1.66 -15.93
C ASP A 18 -5.41 -0.74 -16.71
N HIS A 19 -5.15 0.56 -16.60
CA HIS A 19 -5.79 1.62 -17.37
C HIS A 19 -4.76 2.71 -17.64
N ASP A 20 -4.78 3.32 -18.83
CA ASP A 20 -3.73 4.27 -19.22
C ASP A 20 -3.72 5.52 -18.33
N ILE A 21 -4.89 5.98 -17.88
CA ILE A 21 -5.03 7.04 -16.85
C ILE A 21 -4.12 6.78 -15.63
N TYR A 22 -4.10 5.55 -15.09
CA TYR A 22 -3.27 5.23 -13.93
C TYR A 22 -1.79 5.20 -14.29
N ARG A 23 -1.43 4.70 -15.48
CA ARG A 23 -0.05 4.67 -15.95
C ARG A 23 0.49 6.09 -16.15
N ASP A 24 -0.32 6.99 -16.69
CA ASP A 24 0.05 8.37 -16.94
C ASP A 24 0.18 9.15 -15.63
N GLN A 25 -0.69 8.92 -14.66
CA GLN A 25 -0.53 9.48 -13.31
C GLN A 25 0.77 9.01 -12.64
N VAL A 26 1.13 7.73 -12.81
CA VAL A 26 2.37 7.16 -12.25
C VAL A 26 3.59 7.77 -12.94
N ARG A 27 3.57 7.90 -14.28
CA ARG A 27 4.63 8.56 -15.06
C ARG A 27 4.77 10.04 -14.74
N ALA A 28 3.66 10.77 -14.57
CA ALA A 28 3.65 12.18 -14.19
C ALA A 28 4.29 12.40 -12.81
N ARG A 29 4.15 11.43 -11.91
CA ARG A 29 4.86 11.41 -10.63
C ARG A 29 6.31 10.94 -10.75
N GLY A 30 6.81 10.63 -11.95
CA GLY A 30 8.19 10.21 -12.24
C GLY A 30 8.51 8.80 -11.74
N PHE A 31 7.55 7.88 -11.80
CA PHE A 31 7.70 6.48 -11.44
C PHE A 31 7.47 5.60 -12.68
N VAL A 32 8.11 4.44 -12.72
CA VAL A 32 7.82 3.40 -13.72
C VAL A 32 6.57 2.62 -13.32
N PRO A 33 5.51 2.54 -14.16
CA PRO A 33 4.30 1.79 -13.84
C PRO A 33 4.50 0.29 -14.02
N ALA A 34 4.81 -0.42 -12.94
CA ALA A 34 4.89 -1.88 -12.87
C ALA A 34 3.50 -2.51 -12.66
N ILE A 35 2.57 -2.19 -13.55
CA ILE A 35 1.19 -2.68 -13.56
C ILE A 35 1.06 -3.75 -14.65
N ALA A 36 0.64 -4.96 -14.29
CA ALA A 36 0.48 -6.04 -15.27
C ALA A 36 -0.66 -5.70 -16.24
N ARG A 37 -0.43 -5.92 -17.55
CA ARG A 37 -1.48 -5.75 -18.56
C ARG A 37 -2.57 -6.82 -18.39
N ARG A 38 -3.82 -6.48 -18.68
CA ARG A 38 -4.93 -7.45 -18.75
C ARG A 38 -4.72 -8.36 -19.97
N GLY A 39 -5.09 -9.63 -19.84
CA GLY A 39 -4.93 -10.62 -20.92
C GLY A 39 -3.51 -11.15 -21.12
N THR A 40 -2.50 -10.65 -20.40
CA THR A 40 -1.12 -11.16 -20.49
C THR A 40 -0.74 -12.04 -19.30
N LEU A 41 0.24 -12.91 -19.50
CA LEU A 41 0.85 -13.69 -18.41
C LEU A 41 1.34 -12.75 -17.29
N PRO A 42 1.26 -13.15 -16.00
CA PRO A 42 1.77 -12.35 -14.90
C PRO A 42 3.29 -12.21 -15.03
N GLY A 43 3.78 -10.98 -15.26
CA GLY A 43 5.22 -10.73 -15.53
C GLY A 43 5.83 -9.58 -14.74
N THR A 44 5.07 -8.82 -13.96
CA THR A 44 5.60 -7.63 -13.28
C THR A 44 6.30 -7.93 -11.96
N GLY A 45 6.35 -9.19 -11.49
CA GLY A 45 6.92 -9.52 -10.18
C GLY A 45 6.11 -9.00 -8.99
N LEU A 46 4.87 -8.54 -9.20
CA LEU A 46 3.99 -8.00 -8.15
C LEU A 46 3.84 -8.95 -6.96
N GLY A 47 3.76 -10.26 -7.19
CA GLY A 47 3.60 -11.26 -6.12
C GLY A 47 4.70 -11.20 -5.05
N THR A 48 5.93 -10.83 -5.42
CA THR A 48 7.07 -10.71 -4.50
C THR A 48 6.90 -9.54 -3.52
N TYR A 49 6.24 -8.47 -3.95
CA TYR A 49 6.09 -7.25 -3.15
C TYR A 49 4.70 -7.10 -2.52
N ARG A 50 3.69 -7.82 -3.05
CA ARG A 50 2.30 -7.73 -2.61
C ARG A 50 2.11 -8.09 -1.14
N TRP A 51 2.91 -9.03 -0.63
CA TRP A 51 2.81 -9.48 0.76
C TRP A 51 2.99 -8.33 1.76
N VAL A 52 3.79 -7.31 1.46
CA VAL A 52 4.04 -6.17 2.36
C VAL A 52 2.74 -5.39 2.60
N VAL A 53 1.99 -5.18 1.53
CA VAL A 53 0.69 -4.49 1.56
C VAL A 53 -0.35 -5.36 2.25
N GLU A 54 -0.44 -6.65 1.89
CA GLU A 54 -1.37 -7.60 2.50
C GLU A 54 -1.13 -7.77 4.01
N ARG A 55 0.15 -7.83 4.44
CA ARG A 55 0.53 -7.87 5.86
C ARG A 55 0.08 -6.62 6.61
N SER A 56 0.23 -5.45 5.98
CA SER A 56 -0.22 -4.19 6.56
C SER A 56 -1.74 -4.17 6.76
N PHE A 57 -2.50 -4.64 5.76
CA PHE A 57 -3.95 -4.81 5.90
C PHE A 57 -4.30 -5.82 6.99
N ALA A 58 -3.59 -6.94 7.09
CA ALA A 58 -3.81 -7.92 8.16
C ALA A 58 -3.66 -7.30 9.56
N TRP A 59 -2.67 -6.42 9.77
CA TRP A 59 -2.55 -5.68 11.03
C TRP A 59 -3.75 -4.78 11.29
N PHE A 60 -4.24 -4.06 10.28
CA PHE A 60 -5.45 -3.24 10.42
C PHE A 60 -6.68 -4.09 10.73
N HIS A 61 -6.84 -5.24 10.09
CA HIS A 61 -7.97 -6.15 10.34
C HIS A 61 -7.95 -6.76 11.75
N GLY A 62 -6.80 -6.78 12.44
CA GLY A 62 -6.71 -7.11 13.86
C GLY A 62 -7.49 -6.13 14.76
N PHE A 63 -7.64 -4.87 14.33
CA PHE A 63 -8.50 -3.90 15.00
C PHE A 63 -9.94 -4.08 14.51
N ARG A 64 -10.80 -4.70 15.34
CA ARG A 64 -12.20 -5.04 15.00
C ARG A 64 -12.98 -3.90 14.32
N ARG A 65 -12.72 -2.65 14.71
CA ARG A 65 -13.38 -1.44 14.18
C ARG A 65 -12.91 -1.03 12.77
N LEU A 66 -11.72 -1.46 12.35
CA LEU A 66 -11.19 -1.27 11.01
C LEU A 66 -11.42 -2.50 10.11
N ARG A 67 -11.69 -3.68 10.70
CA ARG A 67 -11.90 -4.91 9.93
C ARG A 67 -13.05 -4.79 8.93
N ILE A 68 -14.15 -4.19 9.35
CA ILE A 68 -15.32 -3.92 8.53
C ILE A 68 -15.67 -2.45 8.73
N ARG A 69 -15.91 -1.72 7.64
CA ARG A 69 -16.26 -0.31 7.67
C ARG A 69 -17.73 -0.12 8.08
N TRP A 70 -18.01 -0.21 9.37
CA TRP A 70 -19.34 0.06 9.93
C TRP A 70 -19.67 1.55 10.06
N LYS A 71 -18.65 2.42 10.08
CA LYS A 71 -18.85 3.86 10.27
C LYS A 71 -19.23 4.51 8.95
N ARG A 72 -20.43 5.11 8.91
CA ARG A 72 -20.93 5.88 7.76
C ARG A 72 -20.03 7.09 7.46
N ARG A 73 -19.53 7.77 8.50
CA ARG A 73 -18.65 8.93 8.33
C ARG A 73 -17.21 8.50 8.09
N ALA A 74 -16.58 9.09 7.07
CA ALA A 74 -15.22 8.79 6.65
C ALA A 74 -14.16 9.31 7.65
N ASP A 75 -14.39 10.48 8.23
CA ASP A 75 -13.50 11.11 9.22
C ASP A 75 -13.29 10.25 10.47
N ILE A 76 -14.35 9.63 10.99
CA ILE A 76 -14.26 8.71 12.12
C ILE A 76 -13.42 7.50 11.74
N HIS A 77 -13.62 6.94 10.55
CA HIS A 77 -12.84 5.79 10.09
C HIS A 77 -11.36 6.16 9.91
N GLU A 78 -11.08 7.31 9.33
CA GLU A 78 -9.73 7.85 9.17
C GLU A 78 -9.03 8.07 10.51
N ALA A 79 -9.73 8.59 11.53
CA ALA A 79 -9.19 8.76 12.87
C ALA A 79 -8.76 7.41 13.50
N PHE A 80 -9.58 6.37 13.37
CA PHE A 80 -9.21 5.02 13.82
C PHE A 80 -8.06 4.43 13.02
N LEU A 81 -8.00 4.69 11.71
CA LEU A 81 -6.91 4.23 10.86
C LEU A 81 -5.58 4.86 11.30
N LYS A 82 -5.55 6.18 11.53
CA LYS A 82 -4.37 6.89 12.04
C LYS A 82 -3.94 6.36 13.41
N LEU A 83 -4.89 6.15 14.33
CA LEU A 83 -4.59 5.59 15.65
C LEU A 83 -3.98 4.18 15.55
N ALA A 84 -4.52 3.33 14.67
CA ALA A 84 -3.97 2.00 14.43
C ALA A 84 -2.54 2.06 13.88
N CYS A 85 -2.25 2.97 12.93
CA CYS A 85 -0.90 3.20 12.43
C CYS A 85 0.06 3.54 13.58
N CYS A 86 -0.29 4.49 14.46
CA CYS A 86 0.54 4.86 15.61
C CYS A 86 0.86 3.66 16.51
N LEU A 87 -0.15 2.83 16.82
CA LEU A 87 0.03 1.65 17.66
C LEU A 87 0.90 0.58 16.99
N ILE A 88 0.72 0.35 15.69
CA ILE A 88 1.55 -0.61 14.93
C ILE A 88 3.01 -0.14 14.91
N THR A 89 3.25 1.13 14.56
CA THR A 89 4.60 1.70 14.51
C THR A 89 5.27 1.66 15.88
N HIS A 90 4.56 2.00 16.96
CA HIS A 90 5.10 1.91 18.31
C HIS A 90 5.53 0.48 18.68
N ARG A 91 4.71 -0.53 18.37
CA ARG A 91 5.05 -1.95 18.60
C ARG A 91 6.26 -2.40 17.78
N GLN A 92 6.38 -1.95 16.54
CA GLN A 92 7.50 -2.29 15.68
C GLN A 92 8.80 -1.66 16.16
N LEU A 93 8.77 -0.40 16.60
CA LEU A 93 9.95 0.26 17.18
C LEU A 93 10.45 -0.49 18.41
N GLY A 94 9.54 -0.90 19.32
CA GLY A 94 9.91 -1.71 20.48
C GLY A 94 10.43 -3.11 20.15
N SER A 95 10.26 -3.61 18.92
CA SER A 95 10.83 -4.89 18.48
C SER A 95 12.17 -4.75 17.74
N LEU A 96 12.56 -3.52 17.38
CA LEU A 96 13.81 -3.21 16.69
C LEU A 96 14.91 -2.73 17.66
N CYS A 97 14.53 -2.37 18.90
CA CYS A 97 15.41 -2.08 20.02
C CYS A 97 15.53 -3.32 20.91
#